data_AF-A0A5C8A7N1-F1
#
_entry.id   AF-A0A5C8A7N1-F1
#
_cell.length_a   1.000
_cell.length_b   1.000
_cell.length_c   1.000
_cell.angle_alpha   90.00
_cell.angle_beta   90.00
_cell.angle_gamma   90.00
#
_symmetry.space_group_name_H-M   'P 1'
#
loop_
_entity.id
_entity.type
_entity.pdbx_description
1 polymer ?
#
loop_
_entity_poly.entity_id
_entity_poly.type
_entity_poly.pdbx_seq_one_letter_code
_entity_poly.pdbx_strand_id
1 'polypeptide(L)' 'MSTAELRRKLIERINRSRRPELLKEVYRLMGTDTDDLEVFKVTPEQRRSIAKGLKAAKEGKVIPAKDADREIDAWFSE' A
#
# COMPACT_ATOMS: atom_id res chain seq x y z
N MET A 1 -10.15 8.12 22.09
CA MET A 1 -11.31 8.28 21.20
C MET A 1 -12.11 7.00 21.28
N SER A 2 -13.41 7.09 21.54
CA SER A 2 -14.28 5.91 21.64
C SER A 2 -14.54 5.27 20.28
N THR A 3 -14.97 4.01 20.27
CA THR A 3 -15.38 3.31 19.05
C THR A 3 -16.50 4.07 18.31
N ALA A 4 -17.43 4.66 19.05
CA ALA A 4 -18.51 5.47 18.48
C ALA A 4 -17.98 6.73 17.78
N GLU A 5 -17.02 7.42 18.40
CA GLU A 5 -16.36 8.60 17.82
C GLU A 5 -15.54 8.24 16.57
N LEU A 6 -14.85 7.09 16.58
CA LEU A 6 -14.09 6.60 15.43
C LEU A 6 -14.99 6.31 14.24
N ARG A 7 -16.09 5.58 14.46
CA ARG A 7 -17.07 5.25 13.42
C ARG A 7 -17.66 6.51 12.80
N ARG A 8 -18.05 7.49 13.63
CA ARG A 8 -18.58 8.78 13.16
C ARG A 8 -17.59 9.51 12.26
N LYS A 9 -16.32 9.61 12.68
CA LYS A 9 -15.27 10.29 11.90
C LYS A 9 -14.97 9.60 10.57
N LEU A 10 -14.99 8.26 10.52
CA LEU A 10 -14.81 7.50 9.29
C LEU A 10 -15.93 7.78 8.28
N ILE A 11 -17.19 7.70 8.72
CA ILE A 11 -18.36 8.02 7.88
C ILE A 11 -18.26 9.44 7.33
N GLU A 12 -17.92 10.41 8.18
CA GLU A 12 -17.76 11.81 7.79
C GLU A 12 -16.66 12.00 6.72
N ARG A 13 -15.55 11.25 6.83
CA ARG A 13 -14.45 11.30 5.86
C ARG A 13 -14.81 10.63 4.54
N ILE A 14 -15.55 9.52 4.58
CA ILE A 14 -16.07 8.82 3.40
C ILE A 14 -17.00 9.75 2.62
N ASN A 15 -17.98 10.37 3.28
CA ASN A 15 -18.97 11.25 2.64
C ASN A 15 -18.35 12.49 2.00
N ARG A 16 -17.19 12.95 2.48
CA ARG A 16 -16.49 14.12 1.94
C ARG A 16 -15.49 13.76 0.84
N SER A 17 -15.16 12.49 0.66
CA SER A 17 -14.16 12.09 -0.33
C SER A 17 -14.71 12.24 -1.76
N ARG A 18 -13.92 12.90 -2.61
CA ARG A 18 -14.18 13.02 -4.06
C ARG A 18 -13.23 12.17 -4.90
N ARG A 19 -12.48 11.27 -4.25
CA ARG A 19 -11.45 10.43 -4.86
C ARG A 19 -11.96 8.99 -4.93
N PRO A 20 -12.55 8.55 -6.06
CA PRO A 20 -13.16 7.22 -6.19
C PRO A 20 -12.19 6.08 -5.90
N GLU A 21 -10.91 6.24 -6.21
CA GLU A 21 -9.83 5.31 -5.94
C GLU A 21 -9.61 5.08 -4.44
N LEU A 22 -9.69 6.14 -3.62
CA LEU A 22 -9.56 6.02 -2.17
C LEU A 22 -10.81 5.36 -1.56
N LEU A 23 -11.99 5.66 -2.11
CA LEU A 23 -13.23 5.03 -1.67
C LEU A 23 -13.24 3.52 -1.98
N LYS A 24 -12.77 3.12 -3.16
CA LYS A 24 -12.60 1.71 -3.52
C LYS A 24 -11.65 0.99 -2.58
N GLU A 25 -10.53 1.63 -2.24
CA GLU A 25 -9.53 1.04 -1.35
C GLU A 25 -10.07 0.91 0.09
N VAL A 26 -10.73 1.93 0.62
CA VAL A 26 -11.38 1.88 1.93
C VAL A 26 -12.49 0.82 1.96
N TYR A 27 -13.27 0.70 0.89
CA TYR A 27 -14.28 -0.35 0.75
C TYR A 27 -13.64 -1.76 0.77
N ARG A 28 -12.53 -1.96 0.05
CA ARG A 28 -11.76 -3.21 0.05
C ARG A 28 -11.22 -3.57 1.44
N LEU A 29 -10.68 -2.57 2.16
CA LEU A 29 -10.13 -2.74 3.51
C LEU A 29 -11.19 -2.97 4.60
N MET A 30 -12.44 -2.53 4.38
CA MET A 30 -13.54 -2.73 5.32
C MET A 30 -14.40 -3.95 5.00
N GLY A 31 -14.42 -4.41 3.75
CA GLY A 31 -15.14 -5.61 3.30
C GLY A 31 -14.37 -6.92 3.53
N THR A 32 -13.29 -6.87 4.30
CA THR A 32 -12.39 -8.01 4.53
C THR A 32 -12.91 -8.91 5.66
N ASP A 33 -14.04 -9.60 5.41
CA ASP A 33 -14.05 -11.01 5.77
C ASP A 33 -13.08 -11.66 4.76
N THR A 34 -12.04 -12.32 5.25
CA THR A 34 -10.77 -12.60 4.55
C THR A 34 -10.85 -13.38 3.24
N ASP A 35 -12.03 -13.86 2.85
CA ASP A 35 -12.23 -14.86 1.80
C ASP A 35 -12.45 -14.25 0.40
N ASP A 36 -12.80 -12.95 0.29
CA ASP A 36 -13.13 -12.27 -0.99
C ASP A 36 -12.06 -11.28 -1.49
N LEU A 37 -10.84 -11.31 -0.93
CA LEU A 37 -9.76 -10.45 -1.42
C LEU A 37 -9.25 -10.92 -2.79
N GLU A 38 -9.58 -10.18 -3.87
CA GLU A 38 -8.86 -10.34 -5.13
C GLU A 38 -7.37 -10.04 -4.93
N VAL A 39 -6.55 -11.06 -5.14
CA VAL A 39 -5.08 -10.95 -5.10
C VAL A 39 -4.64 -9.87 -6.08
N PHE A 40 -3.92 -8.85 -5.58
CA PHE A 40 -3.40 -7.78 -6.42
C PHE A 40 -2.49 -8.35 -7.52
N LYS A 41 -2.92 -8.22 -8.79
CA LYS A 41 -2.16 -8.67 -9.94
C LYS A 41 -1.19 -7.57 -10.36
N VAL A 42 0.08 -7.76 -10.03
CA VAL A 42 1.16 -6.87 -10.49
C VAL A 42 1.18 -6.76 -12.02
N THR A 43 1.44 -5.56 -12.54
CA THR A 43 1.59 -5.33 -13.98
C THR A 43 2.82 -6.06 -14.53
N PRO A 44 2.91 -6.29 -15.85
CA PRO A 44 4.12 -6.87 -16.45
C PRO A 44 5.39 -6.08 -16.13
N GLU A 45 5.28 -4.76 -16.02
CA GLU A 45 6.41 -3.89 -15.65
C GLU A 45 6.83 -4.06 -14.19
N GLN A 46 5.87 -4.04 -13.27
CA GLN A 46 6.12 -4.31 -11.85
C GLN A 46 6.75 -5.70 -11.66
N ARG A 47 6.24 -6.71 -12.36
CA ARG A 47 6.79 -8.07 -12.34
C ARG A 47 8.27 -8.10 -12.79
N ARG A 48 8.62 -7.35 -13.83
CA ARG A 48 10.02 -7.23 -14.29
C ARG A 48 10.90 -6.53 -13.25
N SER A 49 10.40 -5.46 -12.64
CA SER A 49 11.14 -4.74 -11.59
C SER A 49 11.41 -5.62 -10.37
N ILE A 50 10.38 -6.35 -9.91
CA ILE A 50 10.50 -7.30 -8.80
C ILE A 50 11.51 -8.40 -9.14
N ALA A 51 11.43 -8.99 -10.35
CA ALA A 51 12.36 -10.02 -10.78
C ALA A 51 13.82 -9.53 -10.79
N LYS A 52 14.05 -8.28 -11.23
CA LYS A 52 15.37 -7.65 -11.22
C LYS A 52 15.91 -7.50 -9.79
N GLY A 53 15.09 -7.01 -8.87
CA GLY A 53 15.46 -6.87 -7.45
C GLY A 53 15.81 -8.20 -6.79
N LEU A 54 14.99 -9.23 -7.00
CA LEU A 54 15.24 -10.57 -6.47
C LEU A 54 16.54 -11.19 -7.01
N LYS A 55 16.85 -10.96 -8.30
CA LYS A 55 18.11 -11.39 -8.91
C LYS A 55 19.30 -10.67 -8.28
N ALA A 56 19.22 -9.35 -8.11
CA ALA A 56 20.28 -8.57 -7.48
C ALA A 56 20.57 -9.03 -6.04
N ALA A 57 19.52 -9.30 -5.25
CA ALA A 57 19.65 -9.81 -3.89
C ALA A 57 20.36 -11.18 -3.85
N LYS A 58 20.01 -12.10 -4.77
CA LYS A 58 20.68 -13.41 -4.90
C LYS A 58 22.16 -13.28 -5.28
N GLU A 59 22.51 -12.24 -6.04
CA GLU A 59 23.89 -11.95 -6.46
C GLU A 59 24.68 -11.17 -5.39
N GLY A 60 24.09 -10.89 -4.21
CA GLY A 60 24.73 -10.10 -3.16
C GLY A 60 24.81 -8.60 -3.46
N LYS A 61 24.15 -8.13 -4.52
CA LYS A 61 24.02 -6.71 -4.88
C LYS A 61 22.92 -6.09 -4.03
N VAL A 62 23.24 -5.91 -2.75
CA VAL A 62 22.35 -5.34 -1.73
C VAL A 62 22.94 -4.04 -1.20
N ILE A 63 22.07 -3.17 -0.69
CA ILE A 63 22.47 -1.97 0.02
C ILE A 63 22.29 -2.18 1.53
N PRO A 64 23.08 -1.50 2.37
CA PRO A 64 22.83 -1.48 3.82
C PRO A 64 21.42 -0.97 4.14
N ALA A 65 20.81 -1.51 5.19
CA ALA A 65 19.45 -1.14 5.61
C ALA A 65 19.28 0.39 5.76
N LYS A 66 20.24 1.07 6.39
CA LYS A 66 20.24 2.52 6.56
C LYS A 66 20.14 3.31 5.24
N ASP A 67 20.72 2.79 4.17
CA ASP A 67 20.73 3.45 2.87
C ASP A 67 19.39 3.20 2.16
N ALA A 68 18.81 2.01 2.34
CA ALA A 68 17.45 1.71 1.88
C ALA A 68 16.40 2.59 2.60
N ASP A 69 16.50 2.74 3.92
CA ASP A 69 15.60 3.57 4.71
C ASP A 69 15.63 5.02 4.21
N ARG A 70 16.83 5.56 3.94
CA ARG A 70 17.00 6.91 3.37
C ARG A 70 16.34 7.07 2.00
N GLU A 71 16.46 6.07 1.12
CA GLU A 71 15.82 6.11 -0.20
C GLU A 71 14.29 6.06 -0.09
N ILE A 72 13.78 5.23 0.82
CA ILE A 72 12.34 5.11 1.10
C ILE A 72 11.79 6.44 1.64
N ASP A 73 12.49 7.07 2.59
CA ASP A 73 12.09 8.37 3.15
C ASP A 73 12.04 9.47 2.08
N ALA A 74 12.97 9.45 1.12
CA ALA A 74 12.99 10.38 0.00
C ALA A 74 11.74 10.21 -0.88
N TRP A 75 11.30 8.98 -1.17
CA TRP A 75 10.10 8.72 -1.96
C TRP A 75 8.80 9.22 -1.30
N PHE A 76 8.75 9.25 0.03
CA PHE A 76 7.59 9.76 0.76
C PHE A 76 7.60 11.27 0.97
N SER A 77 8.67 11.95 0.57
CA SER A 77 8.86 13.39 0.73
C SER A 77 8.68 14.18 -0.58
N GLU A 78 8.37 13.50 -1.68
CA GLU A 78 7.95 14.09 -2.99
C GLU A 78 6.43 14.29 -3.07
#